data_AF-A0A0Q7ESR8-F1
#
_entry.id   AF-A0A0Q7ESR8-F1
#
_cell.length_a   1.000
_cell.length_b   1.000
_cell.length_c   1.000
_cell.angle_alpha   90.00
_cell.angle_beta   90.00
_cell.angle_gamma   90.00
#
_symmetry.space_group_name_H-M   'P 1'
#
loop_
_entity.id
_entity.type
_entity.pdbx_description
1 polymer ?
#
loop_
_entity_poly.entity_id
_entity_poly.type
_entity_poly.pdbx_seq_one_letter_code
_entity_poly.pdbx_strand_id
1 'polypeptide(L)'
;MSYGFLDIAITPSVLEAQQKMGADQLWTDFEGDRPSDRFTENEAAFIADRDSFYMASVSDTGWPYVQHRGGPAGFLKVLDPQTLAFADYAGNRQYISTGNLTANDHACLFLVDYPRRARLKIYARVEIVGLTADPDLTTAVQTPGYRARLERIYKLRLAAFDWNCAQHITPRFTQAQITDAVRPLHDRLAHLEAENEALRAQLATPPAEPGQRATPAS
;
A
#
# COMPACT_ATOMS: atom_id res chain seq x y z
N MET A 1 19.80 -19.90 -15.84
CA MET A 1 19.72 -19.08 -14.60
C MET A 1 18.24 -18.98 -14.24
N SER A 2 17.88 -19.08 -12.96
CA SER A 2 16.49 -19.24 -12.51
C SER A 2 15.89 -17.87 -12.21
N TYR A 3 14.74 -17.56 -12.81
CA TYR A 3 13.92 -16.43 -12.39
C TYR A 3 12.83 -17.00 -11.49
N GLY A 4 13.14 -17.11 -10.20
CA GLY A 4 12.37 -17.94 -9.25
C GLY A 4 10.86 -17.69 -9.23
N PHE A 5 10.41 -16.47 -9.56
CA PHE A 5 8.99 -16.19 -9.73
C PHE A 5 8.38 -16.87 -10.97
N LEU A 6 9.04 -16.79 -12.12
CA LEU A 6 8.59 -17.46 -13.34
C LEU A 6 8.76 -18.97 -13.27
N ASP A 7 9.70 -19.49 -12.48
CA ASP A 7 9.81 -20.94 -12.26
C ASP A 7 8.55 -21.51 -11.59
N ILE A 8 7.86 -20.70 -10.77
CA ILE A 8 6.56 -21.04 -10.18
C ILE A 8 5.42 -20.77 -11.18
N ALA A 9 5.47 -19.64 -11.88
CA ALA A 9 4.35 -19.16 -12.70
C ALA A 9 4.26 -19.79 -14.10
N ILE A 10 5.37 -20.25 -14.68
CA ILE A 10 5.42 -20.87 -16.00
C ILE A 10 5.12 -22.36 -15.86
N THR A 11 3.85 -22.70 -16.01
CA THR A 11 3.38 -24.09 -16.08
C THR A 11 3.38 -24.60 -17.53
N PRO A 12 3.20 -25.91 -17.77
CA PRO A 12 3.04 -26.44 -19.13
C PRO A 12 1.93 -25.75 -19.93
N SER A 13 0.80 -25.41 -19.30
CA SER A 13 -0.29 -24.71 -19.97
C SER A 13 0.05 -23.24 -20.29
N VAL A 14 0.88 -22.59 -19.46
CA VAL A 14 1.42 -21.25 -19.77
C VAL A 14 2.37 -21.31 -20.95
N LEU A 15 3.25 -22.31 -21.02
CA LEU A 15 4.14 -22.52 -22.17
C LEU A 15 3.35 -22.76 -23.46
N GLU A 16 2.31 -23.61 -23.41
CA GLU A 16 1.43 -23.87 -24.55
C GLU A 16 0.73 -22.58 -25.02
N ALA A 17 0.27 -21.74 -24.08
CA ALA A 17 -0.30 -20.44 -24.40
C ALA A 17 0.73 -19.47 -25.01
N GLN A 18 1.95 -19.42 -24.48
CA GLN A 18 3.03 -18.61 -25.04
C GLN A 18 3.35 -19.01 -26.49
N GLN A 19 3.44 -20.31 -26.77
CA GLN A 19 3.65 -20.82 -28.13
C GLN A 19 2.51 -20.41 -29.07
N LYS A 20 1.25 -20.58 -28.65
CA LYS A 20 0.08 -20.18 -29.44
C LYS A 20 0.07 -18.69 -29.78
N MET A 21 0.64 -17.86 -28.91
CA MET A 21 0.71 -16.41 -29.07
C MET A 21 2.03 -15.91 -29.67
N GLY A 22 2.95 -16.81 -30.06
CA GLY A 22 4.27 -16.45 -30.61
C GLY A 22 5.18 -15.73 -29.62
N ALA A 23 4.99 -15.98 -28.33
CA ALA A 23 5.69 -15.35 -27.20
C ALA A 23 6.66 -16.31 -26.49
N ASP A 24 6.85 -17.51 -27.01
CA ASP A 24 7.67 -18.58 -26.44
C ASP A 24 9.16 -18.24 -26.36
N GLN A 25 9.64 -17.33 -27.22
CA GLN A 25 11.03 -16.85 -27.21
C GLN A 25 11.27 -15.65 -26.28
N LEU A 26 10.23 -14.97 -25.79
CA LEU A 26 10.39 -13.72 -25.03
C LEU A 26 10.96 -13.91 -23.62
N TRP A 27 10.86 -15.11 -23.06
CA TRP A 27 11.25 -15.41 -21.67
C TRP A 27 12.22 -16.59 -21.54
N THR A 28 12.65 -17.17 -22.67
CA THR A 28 13.61 -18.28 -22.73
C THR A 28 15.05 -17.78 -22.51
N ASP A 29 15.34 -16.55 -22.95
CA ASP A 29 16.66 -15.92 -22.89
C ASP A 29 16.69 -14.71 -21.93
N PHE A 30 16.07 -14.83 -20.75
CA PHE A 30 16.18 -13.76 -19.75
C PHE A 30 17.63 -13.67 -19.22
N GLU A 31 18.42 -12.79 -19.83
CA GLU A 31 19.78 -12.45 -19.39
C GLU A 31 19.75 -11.49 -18.20
N GLY A 32 19.51 -12.05 -17.01
CA GLY A 32 19.64 -11.30 -15.77
C GLY A 32 19.49 -12.20 -14.54
N ASP A 33 20.34 -11.99 -13.53
CA ASP A 33 20.10 -12.53 -12.20
C ASP A 33 19.12 -11.59 -11.48
N ARG A 34 17.88 -12.02 -11.32
CA ARG A 34 16.88 -11.34 -10.49
C ARG A 34 16.52 -12.28 -9.34
N PRO A 35 17.35 -12.33 -8.28
CA PRO A 35 17.04 -13.15 -7.12
C PRO A 35 15.72 -12.68 -6.52
N SER A 36 14.72 -13.55 -6.62
CA SER A 36 13.37 -13.31 -6.10
C SER A 36 13.11 -14.05 -4.79
N ASP A 37 14.13 -14.71 -4.25
CA ASP A 37 14.05 -15.63 -3.10
C ASP A 37 14.24 -14.93 -1.74
N ARG A 38 14.63 -13.64 -1.75
CA ARG A 38 14.88 -12.84 -0.54
C ARG A 38 14.53 -11.36 -0.74
N PHE A 39 13.84 -10.78 0.22
CA PHE A 39 13.58 -9.34 0.28
C PHE A 39 14.88 -8.58 0.55
N THR A 40 15.09 -7.53 -0.22
CA THR A 40 16.12 -6.52 0.04
C THR A 40 15.50 -5.33 0.76
N GLU A 41 16.32 -4.32 1.05
CA GLU A 41 15.86 -3.03 1.59
C GLU A 41 14.77 -2.39 0.71
N ASN A 42 14.82 -2.59 -0.61
CA ASN A 42 13.83 -2.02 -1.53
C ASN A 42 12.43 -2.63 -1.32
N GLU A 43 12.33 -3.96 -1.26
CA GLU A 43 11.06 -4.63 -1.00
C GLU A 43 10.57 -4.32 0.41
N ALA A 44 11.46 -4.32 1.40
CA ALA A 44 11.11 -4.01 2.78
C ALA A 44 10.55 -2.59 2.93
N ALA A 45 11.21 -1.59 2.34
CA ALA A 45 10.73 -0.21 2.33
C ALA A 45 9.39 -0.08 1.59
N PHE A 46 9.26 -0.73 0.43
CA PHE A 46 8.01 -0.72 -0.31
C PHE A 46 6.85 -1.34 0.48
N ILE A 47 7.08 -2.48 1.16
CA ILE A 47 6.07 -3.15 1.97
C ILE A 47 5.69 -2.28 3.18
N ALA A 48 6.66 -1.66 3.83
CA ALA A 48 6.45 -0.79 4.99
C ALA A 48 5.56 0.43 4.68
N ASP A 49 5.61 0.95 3.45
CA ASP A 49 4.77 2.07 2.99
C ASP A 49 3.32 1.65 2.65
N ARG A 50 2.96 0.36 2.72
CA ARG A 50 1.61 -0.11 2.38
C ARG A 50 0.69 -0.16 3.59
N ASP A 51 -0.49 0.43 3.43
CA ASP A 51 -1.63 0.33 4.33
C ASP A 51 -2.64 -0.75 3.89
N SER A 52 -2.44 -1.33 2.71
CA SER A 52 -3.32 -2.32 2.12
C SER A 52 -2.62 -3.22 1.11
N PHE A 53 -3.15 -4.43 0.95
CA PHE A 53 -2.80 -5.36 -0.12
C PHE A 53 -3.96 -6.32 -0.40
N TYR A 54 -3.87 -7.04 -1.52
CA TYR A 54 -4.79 -8.14 -1.82
C TYR A 54 -4.10 -9.47 -1.59
N MET A 55 -4.80 -10.42 -0.98
CA MET A 55 -4.31 -11.77 -0.73
C MET A 55 -5.20 -12.77 -1.45
N ALA A 56 -4.60 -13.56 -2.33
CA ALA A 56 -5.23 -14.70 -2.98
C ALA A 56 -4.95 -15.98 -2.19
N SER A 57 -5.95 -16.86 -2.14
CA SER A 57 -5.90 -18.23 -1.63
C SER A 57 -6.75 -19.11 -2.56
N VAL A 58 -6.64 -20.43 -2.47
CA VAL A 58 -7.41 -21.36 -3.32
C VAL A 58 -8.22 -22.28 -2.43
N SER A 59 -9.51 -22.45 -2.72
CA SER A 59 -10.35 -23.40 -2.00
C SER A 59 -10.04 -24.85 -2.37
N ASP A 60 -10.49 -25.79 -1.56
CA ASP A 60 -10.41 -27.24 -1.87
C ASP A 60 -11.14 -27.62 -3.16
N THR A 61 -12.09 -26.79 -3.59
CA THR A 61 -12.81 -26.95 -4.86
C THR A 61 -12.07 -26.33 -6.05
N GLY A 62 -10.86 -25.79 -5.85
CA GLY A 62 -10.02 -25.19 -6.89
C GLY A 62 -10.40 -23.77 -7.28
N TRP A 63 -11.37 -23.14 -6.62
CA TRP A 63 -11.75 -21.75 -6.91
C TRP A 63 -10.75 -20.78 -6.28
N PRO A 64 -10.22 -19.80 -7.05
CA PRO A 64 -9.43 -18.73 -6.47
C PRO A 64 -10.33 -17.80 -5.66
N TYR A 65 -9.82 -17.37 -4.50
CA TYR A 65 -10.48 -16.39 -3.64
C TYR A 65 -9.50 -15.27 -3.31
N VAL A 66 -9.91 -14.03 -3.55
CA VAL A 66 -9.10 -12.83 -3.29
C VAL A 66 -9.78 -11.98 -2.23
N GLN A 67 -9.02 -11.58 -1.22
CA GLN A 67 -9.48 -10.72 -0.14
C GLN A 67 -8.57 -9.50 -0.02
N HIS A 68 -9.18 -8.32 0.06
CA HIS A 68 -8.48 -7.10 0.48
C HIS A 68 -8.13 -7.19 1.97
N ARG A 69 -6.87 -6.90 2.31
CA ARG A 69 -6.33 -6.80 3.66
C ARG A 69 -5.85 -5.38 3.87
N GLY A 70 -6.35 -4.72 4.91
CA GLY A 70 -6.02 -3.34 5.23
C GLY A 70 -5.68 -3.15 6.70
N GLY A 71 -4.84 -2.17 6.98
CA GLY A 71 -4.40 -1.80 8.31
C GLY A 71 -3.62 -0.48 8.26
N PRO A 72 -2.99 -0.05 9.35
CA PRO A 72 -2.06 1.06 9.32
C PRO A 72 -0.90 0.80 8.34
N ALA A 73 -0.28 1.85 7.82
CA ALA A 73 0.93 1.70 7.01
C ALA A 73 1.98 0.83 7.74
N GLY A 74 2.49 -0.18 7.03
CA GLY A 74 3.48 -1.13 7.57
C GLY A 74 2.88 -2.18 8.52
N PHE A 75 1.58 -2.46 8.42
CA PHE A 75 0.96 -3.57 9.16
C PHE A 75 1.42 -4.95 8.66
N LEU A 76 1.81 -5.05 7.39
CA LEU A 76 2.56 -6.20 6.88
C LEU A 76 4.03 -6.03 7.27
N LYS A 77 4.50 -6.86 8.19
CA LYS A 77 5.87 -6.82 8.72
C LYS A 77 6.77 -7.70 7.87
N VAL A 78 7.93 -7.19 7.49
CA VAL A 78 9.07 -8.00 7.05
C VAL A 78 9.87 -8.33 8.31
N LEU A 79 9.88 -9.61 8.70
CA LEU A 79 10.56 -10.06 9.93
C LEU A 79 12.03 -10.39 9.68
N ASP A 80 12.30 -10.93 8.48
CA ASP A 80 13.63 -11.28 8.00
C ASP A 80 13.59 -11.30 6.45
N PRO A 81 14.72 -11.54 5.74
CA PRO A 81 14.75 -11.52 4.28
C PRO A 81 13.80 -12.49 3.58
N GLN A 82 13.17 -13.45 4.27
CA GLN A 82 12.24 -14.39 3.64
C GLN A 82 10.94 -14.60 4.41
N THR A 83 10.72 -13.90 5.53
CA THR A 83 9.53 -14.05 6.36
C THR A 83 8.77 -12.75 6.46
N LEU A 84 7.48 -12.82 6.14
CA LEU A 84 6.51 -11.75 6.44
C LEU A 84 5.58 -12.20 7.56
N ALA A 85 4.95 -11.25 8.23
CA ALA A 85 3.81 -11.53 9.08
C ALA A 85 2.84 -10.36 9.16
N PHE A 86 1.57 -10.66 9.37
CA PHE A 86 0.59 -9.63 9.71
C PHE A 86 -0.49 -10.18 10.64
N ALA A 87 -1.03 -9.28 11.46
CA ALA A 87 -2.19 -9.53 12.30
C ALA A 87 -3.46 -9.65 11.45
N ASP A 88 -4.21 -10.73 11.63
CA ASP A 88 -5.59 -10.83 11.12
C ASP A 88 -6.54 -10.26 12.17
N TYR A 89 -7.29 -9.24 11.78
CA TYR A 89 -8.24 -8.57 12.66
C TYR A 89 -9.62 -9.22 12.59
N ALA A 90 -10.36 -9.15 13.70
CA ALA A 90 -11.72 -9.63 13.76
C ALA A 90 -12.59 -8.95 12.71
N GLY A 91 -13.08 -9.75 11.76
CA GLY A 91 -13.88 -9.28 10.63
C GLY A 91 -15.29 -9.84 10.63
N ASN A 92 -15.83 -10.06 9.42
CA ASN A 92 -17.17 -10.60 9.18
C ASN A 92 -17.32 -12.11 9.50
N ARG A 93 -16.26 -12.75 10.02
CA ARG A 93 -16.23 -14.16 10.42
C ARG A 93 -16.57 -15.18 9.33
N GLN A 94 -16.35 -14.85 8.06
CA GLN A 94 -16.52 -15.83 6.98
C GLN A 94 -15.40 -16.89 6.97
N TYR A 95 -14.22 -16.55 7.49
CA TYR A 95 -13.04 -17.43 7.61
C TYR A 95 -12.60 -18.14 6.32
N ILE A 96 -13.02 -17.65 5.14
CA ILE A 96 -12.74 -18.29 3.84
C ILE A 96 -11.23 -18.44 3.60
N SER A 97 -10.46 -17.34 3.70
CA SER A 97 -9.00 -17.42 3.55
C SER A 97 -8.38 -18.36 4.57
N THR A 98 -8.83 -18.35 5.83
CA THR A 98 -8.29 -19.26 6.86
C THR A 98 -8.56 -20.72 6.50
N GLY A 99 -9.79 -21.06 6.11
CA GLY A 99 -10.14 -22.41 5.70
C GLY A 99 -9.32 -22.87 4.50
N ASN A 100 -9.25 -22.03 3.46
CA ASN A 100 -8.43 -22.28 2.27
C ASN A 100 -6.96 -22.51 2.65
N LEU A 101 -6.38 -21.64 3.49
CA LEU A 101 -4.96 -21.71 3.86
C LEU A 101 -4.60 -22.88 4.79
N THR A 102 -5.57 -23.39 5.54
CA THR A 102 -5.40 -24.63 6.33
C THR A 102 -5.26 -25.85 5.41
N ALA A 103 -5.99 -25.88 4.29
CA ALA A 103 -5.97 -27.01 3.36
C ALA A 103 -4.88 -26.88 2.28
N ASN A 104 -4.59 -25.66 1.86
CA ASN A 104 -3.52 -25.32 0.93
C ASN A 104 -2.83 -24.02 1.39
N ASP A 105 -1.60 -24.15 1.90
CA ASP A 105 -0.84 -23.04 2.45
C ASP A 105 -0.32 -22.05 1.39
N HIS A 106 -0.61 -22.23 0.10
CA HIS A 106 -0.17 -21.31 -0.94
C HIS A 106 -1.02 -20.03 -0.97
N ALA A 107 -0.33 -18.89 -0.94
CA ALA A 107 -0.92 -17.57 -1.13
C ALA A 107 -0.16 -16.75 -2.18
N CYS A 108 -0.88 -15.82 -2.80
CA CYS A 108 -0.28 -14.76 -3.59
C CYS A 108 -0.71 -13.40 -3.03
N LEU A 109 0.25 -12.57 -2.64
CA LEU A 109 0.01 -11.20 -2.23
C LEU A 109 0.22 -10.27 -3.43
N PHE A 110 -0.67 -9.29 -3.58
CA PHE A 110 -0.60 -8.26 -4.60
C PHE A 110 -0.66 -6.88 -3.94
N LEU A 111 0.47 -6.19 -3.98
CA LEU A 111 0.66 -4.88 -3.37
C LEU A 111 0.81 -3.83 -4.47
N VAL A 112 0.20 -2.66 -4.29
CA VAL A 112 0.21 -1.58 -5.29
C VAL A 112 0.52 -0.25 -4.63
N ASP A 113 1.48 0.48 -5.20
CA ASP A 113 1.69 1.90 -4.96
C ASP A 113 1.12 2.66 -6.16
N TYR A 114 -0.11 3.16 -6.01
CA TYR A 114 -0.79 3.87 -7.10
C TYR A 114 -0.05 5.15 -7.51
N PRO A 115 0.39 6.04 -6.59
CA PRO A 115 1.16 7.23 -6.96
C PRO A 115 2.41 6.92 -7.78
N ARG A 116 3.22 5.95 -7.35
CA ARG A 116 4.48 5.58 -8.02
C ARG A 116 4.27 4.60 -9.18
N ARG A 117 3.05 4.10 -9.38
CA ARG A 117 2.68 3.08 -10.37
C ARG A 117 3.53 1.82 -10.24
N ALA A 118 3.86 1.44 -9.01
CA ALA A 118 4.64 0.24 -8.72
C ALA A 118 3.71 -0.86 -8.19
N ARG A 119 4.00 -2.11 -8.56
CA ARG A 119 3.30 -3.28 -8.03
C ARG A 119 4.27 -4.40 -7.71
N LEU A 120 4.05 -5.04 -6.57
CA LEU A 120 4.84 -6.17 -6.09
C LEU A 120 3.90 -7.37 -5.94
N LYS A 121 4.24 -8.48 -6.61
CA LYS A 121 3.60 -9.79 -6.41
C LYS A 121 4.49 -10.63 -5.51
N ILE A 122 3.91 -11.36 -4.57
CA ILE A 122 4.66 -12.25 -3.69
C ILE A 122 3.93 -13.58 -3.61
N TYR A 123 4.58 -14.66 -4.05
CA TYR A 123 4.18 -16.02 -3.72
C TYR A 123 4.74 -16.39 -2.36
N ALA A 124 3.89 -16.94 -1.49
CA ALA A 124 4.29 -17.35 -0.17
C ALA A 124 3.55 -18.59 0.30
N ARG A 125 4.16 -19.30 1.26
CA ARG A 125 3.48 -20.32 2.06
C ARG A 125 3.05 -19.72 3.39
N VAL A 126 1.82 -19.99 3.82
CA VAL A 126 1.22 -19.35 4.99
C VAL A 126 1.05 -20.34 6.13
N GLU A 127 1.54 -19.95 7.30
CA GLU A 127 1.28 -20.58 8.58
C GLU A 127 0.32 -19.70 9.39
N ILE A 128 -0.71 -20.32 9.96
CA ILE A 128 -1.68 -19.63 10.82
C ILE A 128 -1.24 -19.84 12.27
N VAL A 129 -0.84 -18.75 12.92
CA VAL A 129 -0.30 -18.76 14.28
C VAL A 129 -1.30 -18.14 15.25
N GLY A 130 -1.58 -18.83 16.35
CA GLY A 130 -2.42 -18.30 17.44
C GLY A 130 -1.67 -17.26 18.26
N LEU A 131 -2.41 -16.28 18.81
CA LEU A 131 -1.83 -15.14 19.54
C LEU A 131 -1.03 -15.51 20.81
N THR A 132 -1.22 -16.72 21.35
CA THR A 132 -0.50 -17.19 22.53
C THR A 132 0.61 -18.18 22.20
N ALA A 133 0.72 -18.61 20.94
CA ALA A 133 1.71 -19.60 20.52
C ALA A 133 3.11 -18.99 20.37
N ASP A 134 3.17 -17.71 20.00
CA ASP A 134 4.39 -16.94 19.84
C ASP A 134 4.15 -15.48 20.30
N PRO A 135 4.46 -15.16 21.57
CA PRO A 135 4.27 -13.81 22.11
C PRO A 135 5.11 -12.75 21.40
N ASP A 136 6.34 -13.08 20.99
CA ASP A 136 7.25 -12.15 20.33
C ASP A 136 6.73 -11.78 18.94
N LEU A 137 6.27 -12.78 18.18
CA LEU A 137 5.59 -12.54 16.91
C LEU A 137 4.31 -11.73 17.09
N THR A 138 3.55 -12.00 18.15
CA THR A 138 2.32 -11.26 18.48
C THR A 138 2.62 -9.79 18.74
N THR A 139 3.67 -9.49 19.50
CA THR A 139 4.15 -8.12 19.72
C THR A 139 4.66 -7.50 18.40
N ALA A 140 5.39 -8.25 17.58
CA ALA A 140 5.96 -7.74 16.33
C ALA A 140 4.89 -7.29 15.32
N VAL A 141 3.75 -7.98 15.25
CA VAL A 141 2.66 -7.64 14.32
C VAL A 141 1.64 -6.65 14.88
N GLN A 142 1.75 -6.27 16.16
CA GLN A 142 0.91 -5.22 16.73
C GLN A 142 1.34 -3.85 16.20
N THR A 143 0.34 -3.02 15.86
CA THR A 143 0.59 -1.61 15.52
C THR A 143 0.16 -0.71 16.69
N PRO A 144 1.07 0.09 17.27
CA PRO A 144 0.75 1.02 18.34
C PRO A 144 -0.43 1.94 17.97
N GLY A 145 -1.38 2.10 18.89
CA GLY A 145 -2.55 2.95 18.71
C GLY A 145 -3.66 2.38 17.81
N TYR A 146 -3.44 1.25 17.13
CA TYR A 146 -4.48 0.61 16.32
C TYR A 146 -5.32 -0.35 17.17
N ARG A 147 -6.58 0.01 17.42
CA ARG A 147 -7.46 -0.68 18.37
C ARG A 147 -8.23 -1.88 17.81
N ALA A 148 -7.85 -2.38 16.64
CA ALA A 148 -8.51 -3.55 16.07
C ALA A 148 -8.20 -4.81 16.90
N ARG A 149 -9.22 -5.63 17.14
CA ARG A 149 -9.05 -6.89 17.87
C ARG A 149 -8.33 -7.90 16.99
N LEU A 150 -7.15 -8.33 17.40
CA LEU A 150 -6.42 -9.43 16.76
C LEU A 150 -7.16 -10.75 17.01
N GLU A 151 -7.21 -11.61 16.00
CA GLU A 151 -7.72 -12.98 16.14
C GLU A 151 -6.62 -14.03 15.98
N ARG A 152 -5.72 -13.82 15.01
CA ARG A 152 -4.63 -14.74 14.66
C ARG A 152 -3.55 -13.96 13.90
N ILE A 153 -2.45 -14.64 13.60
CA ILE A 153 -1.35 -14.10 12.81
C ILE A 153 -1.18 -14.98 11.59
N TYR A 154 -1.07 -14.36 10.41
CA TYR A 154 -0.57 -15.07 9.24
C TYR A 154 0.93 -14.82 9.16
N LYS A 155 1.73 -15.87 9.31
CA LYS A 155 3.17 -15.87 9.07
C LYS A 155 3.40 -16.43 7.68
N LEU A 156 4.13 -15.71 6.84
CA LEU A 156 4.29 -16.05 5.44
C LEU A 156 5.76 -16.26 5.11
N ARG A 157 6.09 -17.42 4.56
CA ARG A 157 7.41 -17.74 4.04
C ARG A 157 7.45 -17.43 2.54
N LEU A 158 8.34 -16.53 2.14
CA LEU A 158 8.58 -16.17 0.75
C LEU A 158 8.97 -17.40 -0.07
N ALA A 159 8.26 -17.61 -1.18
CA ALA A 159 8.64 -18.53 -2.24
C ALA A 159 9.33 -17.77 -3.38
N ALA A 160 8.69 -16.72 -3.88
CA ALA A 160 9.28 -15.79 -4.84
C ALA A 160 8.52 -14.46 -4.89
N PHE A 161 9.16 -13.36 -5.28
CA PHE A 161 8.49 -12.11 -5.60
C PHE A 161 8.81 -11.60 -7.00
N ASP A 162 7.97 -10.69 -7.51
CA ASP A 162 8.20 -10.06 -8.81
C ASP A 162 7.67 -8.64 -8.87
N TRP A 163 8.51 -7.75 -9.42
CA TRP A 163 8.16 -6.39 -9.81
C TRP A 163 7.68 -6.38 -11.25
N ASN A 164 6.37 -6.26 -11.46
CA ASN A 164 5.79 -6.30 -12.80
C ASN A 164 5.57 -4.88 -13.37
N CYS A 165 5.48 -4.79 -14.69
CA CYS A 165 5.38 -3.57 -15.50
C CYS A 165 4.36 -2.55 -14.93
N ALA A 166 4.76 -1.28 -14.86
CA ALA A 166 3.97 -0.14 -14.35
C ALA A 166 2.84 0.32 -15.30
N GLN A 167 2.74 -0.29 -16.49
CA GLN A 167 1.76 0.08 -17.50
C GLN A 167 0.32 -0.02 -16.96
N HIS A 168 -0.51 0.93 -17.39
CA HIS A 168 -1.94 1.00 -17.09
C HIS A 168 -2.33 1.10 -15.60
N ILE A 169 -1.39 1.42 -14.70
CA ILE A 169 -1.72 1.82 -13.32
C ILE A 169 -2.04 3.32 -13.32
N THR A 170 -3.32 3.66 -13.21
CA THR A 170 -3.76 5.04 -13.01
C THR A 170 -3.33 5.52 -11.62
N PRO A 171 -2.61 6.65 -11.49
CA PRO A 171 -2.30 7.23 -10.20
C PRO A 171 -3.57 7.53 -9.40
N ARG A 172 -3.56 7.15 -8.12
CA ARG A 172 -4.61 7.42 -7.15
C ARG A 172 -3.96 7.94 -5.88
N PHE A 173 -4.59 8.93 -5.26
CA PHE A 173 -4.08 9.57 -4.06
C PHE A 173 -5.12 9.44 -2.95
N THR A 174 -4.63 9.27 -1.73
CA THR A 174 -5.48 9.30 -0.55
C THR A 174 -5.96 10.73 -0.28
N GLN A 175 -7.05 10.85 0.48
CA GLN A 175 -7.54 12.17 0.90
C GLN A 175 -6.47 12.95 1.68
N ALA A 176 -5.67 12.29 2.52
CA ALA A 176 -4.58 12.93 3.26
C ALA A 176 -3.53 13.53 2.32
N GLN A 177 -3.09 12.76 1.32
CA GLN A 177 -2.12 13.25 0.32
C GLN A 177 -2.66 14.43 -0.48
N ILE A 178 -3.94 14.40 -0.87
CA ILE A 178 -4.57 15.52 -1.56
C ILE A 178 -4.61 16.75 -0.65
N THR A 179 -5.07 16.60 0.59
CA THR A 179 -5.10 17.68 1.59
C THR A 179 -3.73 18.29 1.80
N ASP A 180 -2.68 17.48 1.91
CA ASP A 180 -1.30 17.95 2.04
C ASP A 180 -0.83 18.72 0.82
N ALA A 181 -1.16 18.25 -0.39
CA ALA A 181 -0.77 18.89 -1.64
C ALA A 181 -1.44 20.26 -1.85
N VAL A 182 -2.70 20.42 -1.41
CA VAL A 182 -3.45 21.67 -1.58
C VAL A 182 -3.28 22.67 -0.43
N ARG A 183 -2.72 22.25 0.72
CA ARG A 183 -2.53 23.12 1.90
C ARG A 183 -1.84 24.45 1.58
N PRO A 184 -0.70 24.51 0.84
CA PRO A 184 -0.07 25.79 0.54
C PRO A 184 -0.96 26.75 -0.26
N LEU A 185 -1.85 26.22 -1.11
CA LEU A 185 -2.81 27.02 -1.87
C LEU A 185 -3.89 27.59 -0.95
N HIS A 186 -4.38 26.80 0.01
CA HIS A 186 -5.32 27.27 1.03
C HIS A 186 -4.69 28.33 1.94
N ASP A 187 -3.44 28.13 2.37
CA ASP A 187 -2.73 29.10 3.20
C ASP A 187 -2.54 30.44 2.48
N ARG A 188 -2.19 30.39 1.19
CA ARG A 188 -2.06 31.59 0.36
C ARG A 188 -3.41 32.28 0.14
N LEU A 189 -4.47 31.51 -0.08
CA LEU A 189 -5.82 32.06 -0.26
C LEU A 189 -6.27 32.79 1.00
N ALA A 190 -6.13 32.18 2.18
CA ALA A 190 -6.48 32.79 3.46
C ALA A 190 -5.70 34.09 3.70
N HIS A 191 -4.41 34.11 3.37
CA HIS A 191 -3.59 35.33 3.47
C HIS A 191 -4.08 36.44 2.52
N LEU A 192 -4.37 36.10 1.27
CA LEU A 192 -4.88 37.05 0.28
C LEU A 192 -6.28 37.57 0.65
N GLU A 193 -7.14 36.74 1.24
CA GLU A 193 -8.45 37.15 1.72
C GLU A 193 -8.32 38.16 2.87
N ALA A 194 -7.44 37.89 3.84
CA ALA A 194 -7.15 38.82 4.93
C ALA A 194 -6.55 40.15 4.45
N GLU A 195 -5.63 40.10 3.48
CA GLU A 195 -5.06 41.32 2.88
C GLU A 195 -6.14 42.15 2.16
N ASN A 196 -6.99 41.49 1.36
CA ASN A 196 -8.09 42.17 0.68
C ASN A 196 -9.09 42.79 1.67
N GLU A 197 -9.41 42.10 2.75
CA GLU A 197 -10.28 42.64 3.80
C GLU A 197 -9.67 43.89 4.44
N ALA A 198 -8.38 43.85 4.78
CA ALA A 198 -7.66 44.98 5.33
C ALA A 198 -7.63 46.18 4.37
N LEU A 199 -7.32 45.95 3.09
CA LEU A 199 -7.30 47.00 2.06
C LEU A 199 -8.70 47.60 1.84
N ARG A 200 -9.75 46.77 1.84
CA ARG A 200 -11.14 47.25 1.74
C ARG A 200 -11.54 48.10 2.93
N ALA A 201 -11.13 47.72 4.15
CA ALA A 201 -11.38 48.52 5.35
C ALA A 201 -10.67 49.88 5.30
N GLN A 202 -9.44 49.93 4.76
CA GLN A 202 -8.71 51.19 4.55
C GLN A 202 -9.43 52.10 3.56
N LEU A 203 -9.91 51.55 2.43
CA LEU A 203 -10.64 52.32 1.42
C LEU A 203 -12.02 52.80 1.89
N ALA A 204 -12.65 52.07 2.81
CA ALA A 204 -13.93 52.44 3.40
C ALA A 204 -13.82 53.56 4.47
N THR A 205 -12.61 53.87 4.93
CA THR A 205 -12.38 54.96 5.88
C THR A 205 -12.31 56.29 5.12
N PRO A 206 -13.23 57.25 5.34
CA PRO A 206 -13.20 58.53 4.63
C PRO A 206 -11.91 59.30 4.98
N PRO A 207 -11.36 60.12 4.05
CA PRO A 207 -10.21 60.94 4.36
C PRO A 207 -10.54 61.88 5.51
N ALA A 208 -9.63 62.00 6.49
CA ALA A 208 -9.77 62.95 7.58
C ALA A 208 -9.98 64.36 6.99
N GLU A 209 -11.10 65.02 7.35
CA GLU A 209 -11.37 66.38 6.89
C GLU A 209 -10.19 67.30 7.26
N PRO A 210 -9.58 68.02 6.30
CA PRO A 210 -8.51 68.95 6.61
C PRO A 210 -9.08 70.13 7.38
N GLY A 211 -8.86 70.10 8.69
CA GLY A 211 -8.88 71.20 9.66
C GLY A 211 -9.76 72.41 9.34
N GLN A 212 -10.88 72.53 10.07
CA GLN A 212 -11.45 73.82 10.42
C GLN A 212 -10.34 74.70 11.03
N ARG A 213 -9.77 75.60 10.24
CA ARG A 213 -9.00 76.73 10.77
C ARG A 213 -10.01 77.59 11.54
N ALA A 214 -9.91 77.54 12.87
CA ALA A 214 -10.58 78.49 13.74
C ALA A 214 -10.12 79.90 13.35
N THR A 215 -11.03 80.70 12.81
CA THR A 215 -10.86 82.14 12.62
C THR A 215 -10.89 82.79 14.01
N PRO A 216 -9.86 83.55 14.45
CA PRO A 216 -9.98 84.33 15.66
C PRO A 216 -10.90 85.52 15.37
N ALA A 217 -11.94 85.68 16.19
CA ALA A 217 -12.79 86.87 16.18
C ALA A 217 -12.02 88.08 16.72
N SER A 218 -12.32 89.23 16.12
CA SER A 218 -11.73 90.57 16.29
C SER A 218 -11.64 91.08 17.73
#